data_AF-A0A7W4HTM3-F1
#
_entry.id   AF-A0A7W4HTM3-F1
#
_cell.length_a   1.000
_cell.length_b   1.000
_cell.length_c   1.000
_cell.angle_alpha   90.00
_cell.angle_beta   90.00
_cell.angle_gamma   90.00
#
_symmetry.space_group_name_H-M   'P 1'
#
loop_
_entity.id
_entity.type
_entity.pdbx_description
1 polymer ?
#
loop_
_entity_poly.entity_id
_entity_poly.type
_entity_poly.pdbx_seq_one_letter_code
_entity_poly.pdbx_strand_id
1 'polypeptide(L)'
;MATKIVIKIKNSDKLIAIDQIPVATDDLGDELVAEVEVVDVPARPRRAERNPLHPNALTLSDLKVGMHIKVNYTGDCPWARTYSAIVVGKPKKEERDVIIIPLFRLDTQRYYTGYAPDMGLTRYGWGSYSWSPVRYVTAED
;
A
#
# COMPACT_ATOMS: atom_id res chain seq x y z
N MET A 1 10.85 16.18 -7.01
CA MET A 1 11.29 14.81 -6.65
C MET A 1 11.33 14.75 -5.13
N ALA A 2 10.91 13.65 -4.48
CA ALA A 2 10.95 13.57 -3.02
C ALA A 2 12.25 12.89 -2.56
N THR A 3 13.08 13.62 -1.81
CA THR A 3 14.31 13.08 -1.20
C THR A 3 13.95 12.20 0.00
N LYS A 4 14.64 11.07 0.14
CA LYS A 4 14.41 10.12 1.24
C LYS A 4 15.70 9.89 2.00
N ILE A 5 15.65 10.02 3.33
CA ILE A 5 16.72 9.60 4.21
C ILE A 5 16.49 8.13 4.57
N VAL A 6 17.51 7.29 4.39
CA VAL A 6 17.48 5.86 4.75
C VAL A 6 18.27 5.68 6.03
N ILE A 7 17.61 5.23 7.10
CA ILE A 7 18.25 4.94 8.38
C ILE A 7 18.44 3.44 8.50
N LYS A 8 19.67 2.99 8.73
CA LYS A 8 20.03 1.59 8.99
C LYS A 8 20.58 1.47 10.40
N ILE A 9 19.89 0.73 11.26
CA ILE A 9 20.32 0.48 12.64
C ILE A 9 20.97 -0.91 12.69
N LYS A 10 22.22 -0.99 13.13
CA LYS A 10 22.98 -2.24 13.28
C LYS A 10 23.37 -2.49 14.73
N ASN A 11 23.41 -3.76 15.13
CA ASN A 11 24.09 -4.24 16.33
C ASN A 11 25.27 -5.10 15.87
N SER A 12 26.48 -4.59 16.07
CA SER A 12 27.69 -5.07 15.39
C SER A 12 27.46 -5.09 13.87
N ASP A 13 27.65 -6.22 13.20
CA ASP A 13 27.39 -6.36 11.76
C ASP A 13 25.94 -6.73 11.41
N LYS A 14 25.10 -7.00 12.41
CA LYS A 14 23.71 -7.42 12.19
C LYS A 14 22.79 -6.23 12.05
N LEU A 15 22.13 -6.10 10.90
CA LEU A 15 21.05 -5.13 10.70
C LEU A 15 19.86 -5.48 11.60
N ILE A 16 19.45 -4.54 12.46
CA ILE A 16 18.32 -4.70 13.38
C ILE A 16 17.06 -4.05 12.79
N ALA A 17 17.21 -2.88 12.17
CA ALA A 17 16.09 -2.14 11.60
C ALA A 17 16.55 -1.30 10.41
N ILE A 18 15.63 -1.11 9.46
CA ILE A 18 15.78 -0.16 8.37
C ILE A 18 14.48 0.63 8.27
N ASP A 19 14.58 1.94 8.14
CA ASP A 19 13.41 2.80 7.91
C ASP A 19 13.73 3.90 6.89
N GLN A 20 12.69 4.41 6.26
CA GLN A 20 12.77 5.50 5.29
C GLN A 20 11.93 6.67 5.77
N ILE A 21 12.59 7.80 6.00
CA ILE A 21 11.91 9.05 6.34
C ILE A 21 11.81 9.88 5.06
N PRO A 22 10.60 10.10 4.52
CA PRO A 22 10.42 11.09 3.47
C PRO A 22 10.68 12.46 4.07
N VAL A 23 11.61 13.21 3.47
CA VAL A 23 11.87 14.58 3.89
C VAL A 23 11.26 15.48 2.82
N ALA A 24 10.30 16.30 3.23
CA ALA A 24 9.75 17.31 2.37
C ALA A 24 10.68 18.51 2.44
N THR A 25 11.49 18.72 1.39
CA THR A 25 11.81 20.05 0.83
C THR A 25 12.92 19.97 -0.20
N ASP A 26 12.93 21.00 -1.04
CA ASP A 26 14.00 21.37 -1.96
C ASP A 26 15.17 22.10 -1.23
N ASP A 27 15.11 22.19 0.11
CA ASP A 27 15.99 22.94 1.03
C ASP A 27 16.67 22.02 2.06
N LEU A 28 17.12 20.83 1.65
CA LEU A 28 18.09 20.10 2.45
C LEU A 28 19.41 20.86 2.41
N GLY A 29 19.67 21.67 3.43
CA GLY A 29 20.97 22.29 3.63
C GLY A 29 22.07 21.23 3.84
N ASP A 30 23.33 21.66 3.79
CA ASP A 30 24.50 20.76 3.90
C ASP A 30 24.63 20.11 5.29
N GLU A 31 23.90 20.60 6.30
CA GLU A 31 23.98 20.15 7.69
C GLU A 31 22.67 19.50 8.15
N LEU A 32 22.60 18.17 8.04
CA LEU A 32 21.59 17.35 8.69
C LEU A 32 22.13 16.82 10.03
N VAL A 33 21.47 17.17 11.15
CA VAL A 33 21.78 16.61 12.47
C VAL A 33 20.71 15.56 12.82
N ALA A 34 21.15 14.34 13.10
CA ALA A 34 20.29 13.26 13.59
C ALA A 34 20.65 12.95 15.04
N GLU A 35 19.72 13.23 15.96
CA GLU A 35 19.84 12.81 17.36
C GLU A 35 19.18 11.45 17.55
N VAL A 36 19.87 10.54 18.24
CA VAL A 36 19.41 9.16 18.46
C VAL A 36 19.38 8.90 19.96
N GLU A 37 18.19 8.61 20.49
CA GLU A 37 17.98 8.20 21.87
C GLU A 37 17.36 6.80 21.90
N VAL A 38 17.86 5.94 22.80
CA VAL A 38 17.27 4.62 23.04
C VAL A 38 16.24 4.76 24.15
N VAL A 39 14.97 4.74 23.77
CA VAL A 39 13.84 4.79 24.70
C VAL A 39 13.05 3.49 24.66
N ASP A 40 12.58 3.02 25.81
CA ASP A 40 11.76 1.81 25.91
C ASP A 40 10.29 2.18 25.67
N VAL A 41 9.85 2.08 24.42
CA VAL A 41 8.50 2.44 23.98
C VAL A 41 7.84 1.25 23.29
N PRO A 42 6.49 1.10 23.40
CA PRO A 42 5.77 0.11 22.63
C PRO A 42 6.14 0.22 21.15
N ALA A 43 6.33 -0.93 20.48
CA ALA A 43 6.71 -0.95 19.07
C ALA A 43 5.77 -0.03 18.26
N ARG A 44 6.36 1.01 17.63
CA ARG A 44 5.62 1.91 16.76
C ARG A 44 4.94 1.05 15.69
N PRO A 45 3.65 1.27 15.36
CA PRO A 45 3.01 0.54 14.28
C PRO A 45 3.88 0.69 13.03
N ARG A 46 4.46 -0.42 12.57
CA ARG A 46 5.17 -0.43 11.28
C ARG A 46 4.20 0.15 10.27
N ARG A 47 4.67 1.10 9.46
CA ARG A 47 3.90 1.67 8.35
C ARG A 47 3.19 0.50 7.66
N ALA A 48 1.85 0.52 7.65
CA ALA A 48 1.07 -0.62 7.15
C ALA A 48 1.67 -1.06 5.82
N GLU A 49 2.09 -2.34 5.75
CA GLU A 49 2.81 -2.83 4.59
C GLU A 49 1.93 -2.59 3.36
N ARG A 50 2.48 -1.86 2.39
CA ARG A 50 1.85 -1.60 1.09
C ARG A 50 2.27 -2.72 0.13
N ASN A 51 1.51 -2.89 -0.94
CA ASN A 51 1.91 -3.80 -2.00
C ASN A 51 3.27 -3.37 -2.59
N PRO A 52 4.27 -4.26 -2.66
CA PRO A 52 5.62 -3.92 -3.10
C PRO A 52 5.72 -3.58 -4.60
N LEU A 53 4.68 -3.86 -5.39
CA LEU A 53 4.67 -3.53 -6.82
C LEU A 53 4.71 -2.02 -7.08
N HIS A 54 4.31 -1.18 -6.13
CA HIS A 54 4.33 0.27 -6.33
C HIS A 54 4.46 1.05 -5.00
N PRO A 55 5.33 2.07 -4.91
CA PRO A 55 5.54 2.83 -3.66
C PRO A 55 4.29 3.58 -3.17
N ASN A 56 3.39 3.95 -4.10
CA ASN A 56 2.12 4.62 -3.79
C ASN A 56 0.93 3.66 -3.78
N ALA A 57 1.17 2.34 -3.70
CA ALA A 57 0.08 1.39 -3.59
C ALA A 57 -0.75 1.67 -2.32
N LEU A 58 -2.07 1.72 -2.47
CA LEU A 58 -3.01 1.94 -1.38
C LEU A 58 -3.10 0.71 -0.47
N THR A 59 -3.41 0.97 0.79
CA THR A 59 -3.83 -0.02 1.79
C THR A 59 -5.35 0.06 1.98
N LEU A 60 -5.92 -0.93 2.66
CA LEU A 60 -7.33 -0.90 3.06
C LEU A 60 -7.72 0.37 3.84
N SER A 61 -6.84 0.86 4.72
CA SER A 61 -7.09 2.06 5.51
C SER A 61 -7.06 3.36 4.71
N ASP A 62 -6.45 3.36 3.52
CA ASP A 62 -6.41 4.54 2.67
C ASP A 62 -7.73 4.74 1.90
N LEU A 63 -8.53 3.68 1.73
CA LEU A 63 -9.76 3.72 0.93
C LEU A 63 -10.86 4.53 1.62
N LYS A 64 -11.50 5.42 0.84
CA LYS A 64 -12.64 6.22 1.26
C LYS A 64 -13.79 6.08 0.26
N VAL A 65 -15.02 6.11 0.74
CA VAL A 65 -16.19 6.15 -0.15
C VAL A 65 -16.13 7.45 -0.99
N GLY A 66 -16.40 7.33 -2.29
CA GLY A 66 -16.26 8.39 -3.27
C GLY A 66 -14.84 8.52 -3.87
N MET A 67 -13.86 7.79 -3.34
CA MET A 67 -12.49 7.83 -3.86
C MET A 67 -12.42 7.19 -5.25
N HIS A 68 -11.82 7.91 -6.19
CA HIS A 68 -11.45 7.37 -7.49
C HIS A 68 -10.13 6.60 -7.32
N ILE A 69 -10.12 5.39 -7.84
CA ILE A 69 -8.99 4.48 -7.73
C ILE A 69 -8.71 3.83 -9.07
N LYS A 70 -7.45 3.51 -9.29
CA LYS A 70 -6.98 2.70 -10.41
C LYS A 70 -6.46 1.37 -9.89
N VAL A 71 -7.05 0.28 -10.36
CA VAL A 71 -6.56 -1.08 -10.11
C VAL A 71 -5.63 -1.44 -11.25
N ASN A 72 -4.33 -1.39 -10.99
CA ASN A 72 -3.29 -1.63 -11.97
C ASN A 72 -3.03 -3.12 -12.12
N TYR A 73 -2.85 -3.58 -13.35
CA TYR A 73 -2.44 -4.94 -13.71
C TYR A 73 -1.08 -4.90 -14.42
N THR A 74 -0.13 -5.72 -13.95
CA THR A 74 1.25 -5.80 -14.48
C THR A 74 1.61 -7.19 -15.03
N GLY A 75 0.64 -8.10 -15.13
CA GLY A 75 0.89 -9.42 -15.69
C GLY A 75 0.63 -9.47 -17.20
N ASP A 76 0.88 -10.64 -17.78
CA ASP A 76 0.84 -10.85 -19.23
C ASP A 76 -0.48 -11.49 -19.73
N CYS A 77 -1.49 -11.57 -18.86
CA CYS A 77 -2.74 -12.22 -19.20
C CYS A 77 -3.63 -11.31 -20.08
N PRO A 78 -3.99 -11.71 -21.32
CA PRO A 78 -4.60 -10.80 -22.29
C PRO A 78 -6.03 -10.35 -21.96
N TRP A 79 -6.72 -11.07 -21.08
CA TRP A 79 -8.07 -10.72 -20.61
C TRP A 79 -8.10 -9.99 -19.27
N ALA A 80 -6.98 -9.95 -18.54
CA ALA A 80 -6.87 -9.13 -17.33
C ALA A 80 -6.35 -7.75 -17.71
N ARG A 81 -7.00 -6.69 -17.23
CA ARG A 81 -6.63 -5.32 -17.56
C ARG A 81 -6.68 -4.43 -16.34
N THR A 82 -5.88 -3.38 -16.38
CA THR A 82 -6.02 -2.22 -15.51
C THR A 82 -7.40 -1.59 -15.72
N TYR A 83 -8.02 -1.14 -14.64
CA TYR A 83 -9.31 -0.44 -14.71
C TYR A 83 -9.44 0.63 -13.64
N SER A 84 -10.27 1.63 -13.95
CA SER A 84 -10.64 2.72 -13.06
C SER A 84 -11.98 2.44 -12.38
N ALA A 85 -12.09 2.79 -11.10
CA ALA A 85 -13.31 2.57 -10.32
C ALA A 85 -13.49 3.63 -9.24
N ILE A 86 -14.74 3.81 -8.80
CA ILE A 86 -15.09 4.60 -7.62
C ILE A 86 -15.41 3.65 -6.48
N VAL A 87 -14.87 3.91 -5.29
CA VAL A 87 -15.25 3.19 -4.07
C VAL A 87 -16.65 3.65 -3.65
N VAL A 88 -17.66 2.78 -3.76
CA VAL A 88 -19.07 3.14 -3.49
C VAL A 88 -19.55 2.69 -2.12
N GLY A 89 -18.73 1.95 -1.37
CA GLY A 89 -19.06 1.50 -0.03
C GLY A 89 -17.82 1.21 0.80
N LYS A 90 -18.00 1.12 2.12
CA LYS A 90 -16.90 0.80 3.03
C LYS A 90 -16.43 -0.65 2.80
N PRO A 91 -15.11 -0.92 2.92
CA PRO A 91 -14.61 -2.29 2.97
C PRO A 91 -15.38 -3.09 4.02
N LYS A 92 -15.81 -4.30 3.66
CA LYS A 92 -16.55 -5.19 4.57
C LYS A 92 -15.97 -6.59 4.52
N LYS A 93 -16.03 -7.26 5.67
CA LYS A 93 -15.58 -8.65 5.83
C LYS A 93 -16.74 -9.59 5.51
N GLU A 94 -16.50 -10.56 4.64
CA GLU A 94 -17.43 -11.65 4.34
C GLU A 94 -16.99 -12.96 5.02
N GLU A 95 -17.71 -14.04 4.76
CA GLU A 95 -17.38 -15.38 5.22
C GLU A 95 -15.91 -15.75 4.86
N ARG A 96 -15.28 -16.53 5.74
CA ARG A 96 -13.86 -16.95 5.62
C ARG A 96 -12.85 -15.80 5.65
N ASP A 97 -13.20 -14.70 6.31
CA ASP A 97 -12.34 -13.54 6.54
C ASP A 97 -11.89 -12.79 5.28
N VAL A 98 -12.62 -12.97 4.18
CA VAL A 98 -12.34 -12.27 2.93
C VAL A 98 -12.87 -10.84 3.01
N ILE A 99 -12.01 -9.85 2.75
CA ILE A 99 -12.40 -8.44 2.71
C ILE A 99 -12.78 -8.08 1.28
N ILE A 100 -14.00 -7.55 1.12
CA ILE A 100 -14.50 -7.07 -0.17
C ILE A 100 -14.74 -5.57 -0.16
N ILE A 101 -14.54 -4.96 -1.33
CA ILE A 101 -14.66 -3.54 -1.59
C ILE A 101 -15.80 -3.33 -2.59
N PRO A 102 -16.88 -2.63 -2.20
CA PRO A 102 -17.91 -2.22 -3.14
C PRO A 102 -17.37 -1.14 -4.09
N LEU A 103 -17.39 -1.41 -5.39
CA LEU A 103 -16.86 -0.53 -6.43
C LEU A 103 -17.92 -0.23 -7.49
N PHE A 104 -17.79 0.91 -8.15
CA PHE A 104 -18.41 1.20 -9.44
C PHE A 104 -17.32 1.35 -10.49
N ARG A 105 -17.28 0.45 -11.47
CA ARG A 105 -16.26 0.45 -12.52
C ARG A 105 -16.61 1.46 -13.60
N LEU A 106 -15.66 2.33 -13.95
CA LEU A 106 -15.89 3.41 -14.92
C LEU A 106 -15.87 2.92 -16.37
N ASP A 107 -15.11 1.87 -16.66
CA ASP A 107 -14.99 1.29 -18.01
C ASP A 107 -16.25 0.53 -18.45
N THR A 108 -16.94 -0.09 -17.50
CA THR A 108 -18.12 -0.92 -17.74
C THR A 108 -19.42 -0.31 -17.21
N GLN A 109 -19.33 0.78 -16.45
CA GLN A 109 -20.45 1.47 -15.80
C GLN A 109 -21.31 0.53 -14.95
N ARG A 110 -20.68 -0.38 -14.21
CA ARG A 110 -21.36 -1.40 -13.41
C ARG A 110 -20.81 -1.46 -11.99
N TYR A 111 -21.71 -1.79 -11.06
CA TYR A 111 -21.32 -2.19 -9.71
C TYR A 111 -20.50 -3.48 -9.76
N TYR A 112 -19.44 -3.52 -8.98
CA TYR A 112 -18.50 -4.61 -8.92
C TYR A 112 -18.04 -4.82 -7.48
N THR A 113 -17.86 -6.09 -7.10
CA THR A 113 -17.30 -6.47 -5.80
C THR A 113 -15.83 -6.79 -6.00
N GLY A 114 -14.95 -5.91 -5.54
CA GLY A 114 -13.51 -6.13 -5.59
C GLY A 114 -13.02 -6.91 -4.38
N TYR A 115 -12.28 -8.00 -4.58
CA TYR A 115 -11.63 -8.72 -3.50
C TYR A 115 -10.31 -8.03 -3.12
N ALA A 116 -10.15 -7.66 -1.85
CA ALA A 116 -9.01 -6.87 -1.41
C ALA A 116 -7.64 -7.53 -1.68
N PRO A 117 -7.44 -8.85 -1.44
CA PRO A 117 -6.19 -9.52 -1.81
C PRO A 117 -5.91 -9.50 -3.32
N ASP A 118 -6.94 -9.78 -4.13
CA ASP A 118 -6.81 -9.83 -5.60
C ASP A 118 -6.47 -8.46 -6.20
N MET A 119 -6.99 -7.39 -5.61
CA MET A 119 -6.66 -6.02 -5.98
C MET A 119 -5.27 -5.59 -5.49
N GLY A 120 -4.67 -6.34 -4.56
CA GLY A 120 -3.40 -6.00 -3.94
C GLY A 120 -3.50 -4.95 -2.83
N LEU A 121 -4.65 -4.84 -2.16
CA LEU A 121 -4.87 -3.94 -1.01
C LEU A 121 -4.50 -4.58 0.35
N THR A 122 -4.41 -5.92 0.36
CA THR A 122 -3.94 -6.73 1.49
C THR A 122 -3.19 -7.95 0.94
N ARG A 123 -2.45 -8.64 1.81
CA ARG A 123 -1.92 -9.98 1.52
C ARG A 123 -3.05 -11.02 1.51
N TYR A 124 -2.84 -12.10 0.77
CA TYR A 124 -3.64 -13.32 0.90
C TYR A 124 -3.44 -13.93 2.29
N GLY A 125 -4.53 -14.19 3.01
CA GLY A 125 -4.47 -14.78 4.36
C GLY A 125 -4.36 -16.30 4.36
N TRP A 126 -4.78 -16.99 3.30
CA TRP A 126 -4.81 -18.45 3.23
C TRP A 126 -3.63 -18.96 2.39
N GLY A 127 -2.73 -19.72 3.03
CA GLY A 127 -1.70 -20.53 2.37
C GLY A 127 -0.45 -19.80 1.84
N SER A 128 -0.57 -18.57 1.33
CA SER A 128 0.57 -17.90 0.68
C SER A 128 1.14 -16.68 1.41
N TYR A 129 0.41 -16.07 2.36
CA TYR A 129 0.80 -14.82 3.06
C TYR A 129 1.45 -13.77 2.15
N SER A 130 1.05 -13.75 0.87
CA SER A 130 1.73 -13.01 -0.19
C SER A 130 0.84 -11.89 -0.70
N TRP A 131 1.46 -10.87 -1.27
CA TRP A 131 0.74 -9.87 -2.06
C TRP A 131 0.29 -10.48 -3.39
N SER A 132 -0.74 -9.88 -4.01
CA SER A 132 -1.01 -10.13 -5.43
C SER A 132 0.26 -9.78 -6.23
N PRO A 133 0.85 -10.73 -6.97
CA PRO A 133 2.10 -10.50 -7.69
C PRO A 133 1.91 -9.66 -8.96
N VAL A 134 0.66 -9.40 -9.34
CA VAL A 134 0.32 -8.78 -10.64
C VAL A 134 -0.66 -7.61 -10.51
N ARG A 135 -1.12 -7.28 -9.30
CA ARG A 135 -2.08 -6.20 -9.09
C ARG A 135 -1.75 -5.35 -7.88
N TYR A 136 -1.97 -4.04 -8.02
CA TYR A 136 -1.92 -3.06 -6.95
C TYR A 136 -2.90 -1.92 -7.25
N VAL A 137 -3.31 -1.18 -6.21
CA VAL A 137 -4.26 -0.07 -6.34
C VAL A 137 -3.55 1.25 -6.08
N THR A 138 -3.83 2.27 -6.87
CA THR A 138 -3.42 3.66 -6.61
C THR A 138 -4.65 4.57 -6.54
N ALA A 139 -4.49 5.73 -5.90
CA ALA A 139 -5.44 6.82 -6.09
C ALA A 139 -5.44 7.24 -7.57
N GLU A 140 -6.60 7.69 -8.06
CA GLU A 140 -6.75 8.32 -9.36
C GLU A 140 -7.39 9.68 -9.12
N ASP A 141 -6.82 10.72 -9.73
CA ASP A 141 -7.27 12.12 -9.58
C ASP A 141 -8.52 12.42 -10.42
#